data_AF-A0A430ACR6-F1
#
_entry.id   AF-A0A430ACR6-F1
#
_cell.length_a   1.000
_cell.length_b   1.000
_cell.length_c   1.000
_cell.angle_alpha   90.00
_cell.angle_beta   90.00
_cell.angle_gamma   90.00
#
_symmetry.space_group_name_H-M   'P 1'
#
loop_
_entity.id
_entity.type
_entity.pdbx_description
1 polymer ?
#
loop_
_entity_poly.entity_id
_entity_poly.type
_entity_poly.pdbx_seq_one_letter_code
_entity_poly.pdbx_strand_id
1 'polypeptide(L)'
;MTKNYEAREILQKEFKTKMRGYDQIEVDEFLDGIIKDYESYAREILSLKEEKERLLAKVDQLTKSQATLSRIKQEPTQSATGSTNFDILKRLSNLEKKVFGDKIMEAEDAETNLDETKSF
;
A
#
# COMPACT_ATOMS: atom_id res chain seq x y z
N MET A 1 -10.40 22.90 4.72
CA MET A 1 -11.83 22.64 4.97
C MET A 1 -11.98 22.42 6.46
N THR A 2 -12.77 23.25 7.14
CA THR A 2 -12.90 23.20 8.60
C THR A 2 -14.11 22.34 8.95
N LYS A 3 -13.91 21.28 9.73
CA LYS A 3 -14.98 20.40 10.21
C LYS A 3 -15.53 21.00 11.51
N ASN A 4 -16.84 21.24 11.56
CA ASN A 4 -17.50 21.88 12.71
C ASN A 4 -18.01 20.89 13.77
N TYR A 5 -18.25 19.63 13.38
CA TYR A 5 -18.81 18.60 14.26
C TYR A 5 -18.24 17.21 13.92
N GLU A 6 -18.02 16.39 14.93
CA GLU A 6 -17.74 14.95 14.84
C GLU A 6 -18.97 14.10 15.15
N ALA A 7 -18.99 12.86 14.62
CA ALA A 7 -20.06 11.88 14.89
C ALA A 7 -20.32 11.72 16.40
N ARG A 8 -19.23 11.65 17.18
CA ARG A 8 -19.27 11.57 18.64
C ARG A 8 -19.91 12.80 19.31
N GLU A 9 -19.68 13.99 18.76
CA GLU A 9 -20.26 15.24 19.27
C GLU A 9 -21.75 15.33 18.95
N ILE A 10 -22.17 14.79 17.80
CA ILE A 10 -23.59 14.69 17.43
C ILE A 10 -24.31 13.71 18.35
N LEU A 11 -23.71 12.56 18.64
CA LEU A 11 -24.27 11.56 19.55
C LEU A 11 -24.45 12.08 21.00
N GLN A 12 -23.52 12.88 21.49
CA GLN A 12 -23.57 13.44 22.84
C GLN A 12 -24.37 14.76 22.91
N LYS A 13 -24.99 15.17 21.80
CA LYS A 13 -25.66 16.46 21.75
C LYS A 13 -27.00 16.40 22.46
N GLU A 14 -27.10 17.10 23.59
CA GLU A 14 -28.37 17.34 24.25
C GLU A 14 -29.02 18.63 23.75
N PHE A 15 -30.32 18.56 23.43
CA PHE A 15 -31.14 19.69 23.03
C PHE A 15 -32.03 20.17 24.18
N LYS A 16 -32.16 21.50 24.32
CA LYS A 16 -33.08 22.09 25.30
C LYS A 16 -34.52 21.91 24.80
N THR A 17 -35.38 21.34 25.64
CA THR A 17 -36.81 21.23 25.35
C THR A 17 -37.51 22.57 25.57
N LYS A 18 -38.52 22.86 24.73
CA LYS A 18 -39.40 24.03 24.84
C LYS A 18 -40.85 23.58 24.65
N MET A 19 -41.80 24.40 25.11
CA MET A 19 -43.26 24.16 25.03
C MET A 19 -43.77 23.76 23.62
N ARG A 20 -43.06 24.16 22.57
CA ARG A 20 -43.30 23.70 21.19
C ARG A 20 -41.95 23.32 20.59
N GLY A 21 -41.87 22.13 20.00
CA GLY A 21 -40.64 21.58 19.43
C GLY A 21 -40.93 20.35 18.58
N TYR A 22 -39.88 19.81 17.97
CA TYR A 22 -39.93 18.54 17.25
C TYR A 22 -40.07 17.38 18.23
N ASP A 23 -40.61 16.26 17.75
CA ASP A 23 -40.62 15.02 18.51
C ASP A 23 -39.17 14.55 18.71
N GLN A 24 -38.82 14.22 19.95
CA GLN A 24 -37.48 13.80 20.30
C GLN A 24 -37.10 12.49 19.58
N ILE A 25 -38.05 11.56 19.43
CA ILE A 25 -37.81 10.25 18.81
C ILE A 25 -37.49 10.44 17.32
N GLU A 26 -38.27 11.27 16.62
CA GLU A 26 -38.03 11.57 15.19
C GLU A 26 -36.67 12.26 14.98
N VAL A 27 -36.30 13.18 15.88
CA VAL A 27 -34.99 13.83 15.85
C VAL A 27 -33.88 12.81 16.09
N ASP A 28 -34.00 11.94 17.08
CA ASP A 28 -32.99 10.94 17.40
C ASP A 28 -32.79 9.95 16.25
N GLU A 29 -33.87 9.43 15.65
CA GLU A 29 -33.80 8.57 14.47
C GLU A 29 -33.10 9.24 13.28
N PHE A 30 -33.37 10.54 13.07
CA PHE A 30 -32.70 11.31 12.03
C PHE A 30 -31.21 11.52 12.35
N LEU A 31 -30.87 11.82 13.60
CA LEU A 31 -29.48 11.99 14.04
C LEU A 31 -28.68 10.70 13.95
N ASP A 32 -29.29 9.54 14.21
CA ASP A 32 -28.66 8.24 14.00
C ASP A 32 -28.23 8.02 12.53
N GLY A 33 -29.07 8.46 11.59
CA GLY A 33 -28.73 8.47 10.16
C GLY A 33 -27.52 9.37 9.86
N ILE A 34 -27.55 10.61 10.37
CA ILE A 34 -26.45 11.57 10.19
C ILE A 34 -25.14 11.04 10.79
N ILE A 35 -25.20 10.42 11.98
CA ILE A 35 -24.01 9.84 12.64
C ILE A 35 -23.38 8.78 11.73
N LYS A 36 -24.19 7.85 11.19
CA LYS A 36 -23.71 6.81 10.27
C LYS A 36 -23.05 7.40 9.03
N ASP A 37 -23.63 8.43 8.45
CA ASP A 37 -23.06 9.11 7.28
C ASP A 37 -21.73 9.79 7.62
N TYR A 38 -21.65 10.47 8.77
CA TYR A 38 -20.40 11.09 9.23
C TYR A 38 -19.28 10.06 9.45
N GLU A 39 -19.60 8.88 9.98
CA GLU A 39 -18.65 7.78 10.12
C GLU A 39 -18.26 7.19 8.76
N SER A 40 -19.20 7.08 7.83
CA SER A 40 -18.94 6.66 6.45
C SER A 40 -17.97 7.61 5.74
N TYR A 41 -18.25 8.92 5.78
CA TYR A 41 -17.35 9.92 5.19
C TYR A 41 -15.98 9.96 5.88
N ALA A 42 -15.92 9.76 7.20
CA ALA A 42 -14.64 9.68 7.89
C ALA A 42 -13.78 8.51 7.40
N ARG A 43 -14.40 7.33 7.21
CA ARG A 43 -13.73 6.14 6.66
C ARG A 43 -13.30 6.36 5.21
N GLU A 44 -14.15 6.95 4.38
CA GLU A 44 -13.83 7.24 2.98
C GLU A 44 -12.66 8.23 2.87
N ILE A 45 -12.67 9.31 3.65
CA ILE A 45 -11.57 10.29 3.69
C ILE A 45 -10.27 9.63 4.13
N LEU A 46 -10.31 8.73 5.11
CA LEU A 46 -9.12 7.99 5.54
C LEU A 46 -8.59 7.11 4.41
N SER A 47 -9.47 6.32 3.78
CA SER A 47 -9.11 5.45 2.65
C SER A 47 -8.50 6.24 1.49
N LEU A 48 -9.08 7.38 1.12
CA LEU A 48 -8.55 8.25 0.07
C LEU A 48 -7.20 8.86 0.43
N LYS A 49 -6.97 9.19 1.71
CA LYS A 49 -5.67 9.69 2.18
C LYS A 49 -4.60 8.61 2.11
N GLU A 50 -4.91 7.40 2.53
CA GLU A 50 -4.01 6.24 2.45
C GLU A 50 -3.68 5.90 0.99
N GLU A 51 -4.68 5.90 0.10
CA GLU A 51 -4.45 5.68 -1.32
C GLU A 51 -3.58 6.76 -1.94
N LYS A 52 -3.85 8.03 -1.61
CA LYS A 52 -3.00 9.15 -2.04
C LYS A 52 -1.56 8.96 -1.58
N GLU A 53 -1.34 8.61 -0.33
CA GLU A 53 0.00 8.39 0.21
C GLU A 53 0.71 7.24 -0.51
N ARG A 54 0.02 6.12 -0.74
CA ARG A 54 0.52 4.98 -1.50
C ARG A 54 0.90 5.37 -2.93
N LEU A 55 0.08 6.17 -3.61
CA LEU A 55 0.35 6.63 -4.96
C LEU A 55 1.55 7.58 -5.00
N LEU A 56 1.66 8.51 -4.06
CA LEU A 56 2.82 9.40 -3.94
C LEU A 56 4.11 8.60 -3.73
N ALA A 57 4.11 7.60 -2.84
CA ALA A 57 5.26 6.73 -2.62
C ALA A 57 5.67 5.97 -3.89
N LYS A 58 4.71 5.49 -4.68
CA LYS A 58 4.96 4.82 -5.96
C LYS A 58 5.57 5.76 -7.00
N VAL A 59 5.06 6.99 -7.09
CA VAL A 59 5.60 8.02 -7.99
C VAL A 59 7.03 8.37 -7.60
N ASP A 60 7.32 8.54 -6.31
CA ASP A 60 8.68 8.83 -5.82
C ASP A 60 9.65 7.69 -6.14
N GLN A 61 9.22 6.44 -5.96
CA GLN A 61 10.03 5.27 -6.30
C GLN A 61 10.36 5.24 -7.79
N LEU A 62 9.36 5.42 -8.66
CA LEU A 62 9.55 5.44 -10.12
C LEU A 62 10.44 6.60 -10.57
N THR A 63 10.26 7.79 -9.99
CA THR A 63 11.07 8.98 -10.29
C THR A 63 12.54 8.74 -9.93
N LYS A 64 12.81 8.14 -8.76
CA LYS A 64 14.18 7.77 -8.35
C LYS A 64 14.78 6.73 -9.31
N SER A 65 14.02 5.71 -9.69
CA SER A 65 14.46 4.70 -10.67
C SER A 65 14.73 5.28 -12.06
N GLN A 66 13.97 6.27 -12.49
CA GLN A 66 14.20 6.96 -13.77
C GLN A 66 15.43 7.87 -13.70
N ALA A 67 15.66 8.55 -12.58
CA ALA A 67 16.85 9.38 -12.37
C ALA A 67 18.13 8.55 -12.34
N THR A 68 18.13 7.37 -11.71
CA THR A 68 19.28 6.46 -11.74
C THR A 68 19.53 5.92 -13.15
N LEU A 69 18.49 5.53 -13.89
CA LEU A 69 18.62 5.07 -15.27
C LEU A 69 19.13 6.18 -16.21
N SER A 70 18.70 7.42 -16.00
CA SER A 70 19.11 8.58 -16.82
C SER A 70 20.56 8.98 -16.56
N ARG A 71 21.05 8.89 -15.31
CA ARG A 71 22.48 9.10 -14.98
C ARG A 71 23.38 8.06 -15.64
N ILE A 72 22.97 6.80 -15.68
CA ILE A 72 23.70 5.73 -16.36
C ILE A 72 23.81 6.01 -17.88
N LYS A 73 22.85 6.72 -18.47
CA LYS A 73 22.82 7.03 -19.91
C LYS A 73 23.56 8.33 -20.29
N GLN A 74 23.87 9.20 -19.33
CA GLN A 74 24.48 10.51 -19.56
C GLN A 74 25.98 10.59 -19.26
N GLU A 75 26.60 9.56 -18.66
CA GLU A 75 28.06 9.53 -18.67
C GLU A 75 28.56 9.21 -20.08
N PRO A 76 29.34 10.10 -20.72
CA PRO A 76 30.00 9.77 -21.96
C PRO A 76 31.01 8.66 -21.63
N THR A 77 30.87 7.54 -22.33
CA THR A 77 31.82 6.44 -22.36
C THR A 77 33.19 6.95 -22.81
N GLN A 78 33.98 7.49 -21.88
CA GLN A 78 35.43 7.59 -21.99
C GLN A 78 36.02 6.50 -21.12
N SER A 79 36.07 5.29 -21.65
CA SER A 79 37.24 4.41 -21.64
C SER A 79 36.79 3.02 -22.06
N ALA A 80 37.42 2.58 -23.15
CA ALA A 80 37.54 1.18 -23.46
C ALA A 80 38.15 0.44 -22.26
N THR A 81 37.85 -0.85 -22.14
CA THR A 81 38.42 -1.83 -21.20
C THR A 81 37.99 -1.70 -19.74
N GLY A 82 36.84 -2.29 -19.42
CA GLY A 82 36.47 -2.59 -18.03
C GLY A 82 34.98 -2.74 -17.90
N SER A 83 34.49 -3.97 -17.74
CA SER A 83 33.13 -4.24 -17.30
C SER A 83 32.82 -3.34 -16.10
N THR A 84 31.85 -2.43 -16.26
CA THR A 84 31.52 -1.44 -15.23
C THR A 84 31.08 -2.16 -13.94
N ASN A 85 31.33 -1.56 -12.78
CA ASN A 85 30.90 -2.14 -11.48
C ASN A 85 29.41 -2.52 -11.49
N PHE A 86 28.58 -1.77 -12.23
CA PHE A 86 27.16 -2.08 -12.43
C PHE A 86 26.93 -3.35 -13.26
N ASP A 87 27.66 -3.52 -14.37
CA ASP A 87 27.58 -4.74 -15.19
C ASP A 87 28.05 -5.98 -14.42
N ILE A 88 29.06 -5.81 -13.55
CA ILE A 88 29.53 -6.88 -12.65
C ILE A 88 28.42 -7.26 -11.67
N LEU A 89 27.81 -6.28 -10.98
CA LEU A 89 26.72 -6.54 -10.02
C LEU A 89 25.48 -7.15 -10.70
N LYS A 90 25.12 -6.67 -11.90
CA LYS A 90 24.00 -7.22 -12.67
C LYS A 90 24.28 -8.64 -13.14
N ARG A 91 25.50 -8.91 -13.59
CA ARG A 91 25.93 -10.25 -13.99
C ARG A 91 25.95 -11.19 -12.78
N LEU A 92 26.47 -10.75 -11.63
CA LEU A 92 26.44 -11.49 -10.37
C LEU A 92 25.01 -11.81 -9.93
N SER A 93 24.11 -10.82 -9.89
CA SER A 93 22.70 -11.02 -9.53
C SER A 93 21.99 -12.02 -10.46
N ASN A 94 22.25 -11.96 -11.76
CA ASN A 94 21.71 -12.92 -12.72
C ASN A 94 22.30 -14.34 -12.54
N LEU A 95 23.59 -14.42 -12.19
CA LEU A 95 24.26 -15.69 -11.88
C LEU A 95 23.72 -16.29 -10.58
N GLU A 96 23.56 -15.51 -9.52
CA GLU A 96 22.93 -15.95 -8.27
C GLU A 96 21.51 -16.46 -8.54
N LYS A 97 20.69 -15.69 -9.27
CA LYS A 97 19.33 -16.14 -9.58
C LYS A 97 19.30 -17.46 -10.35
N LYS A 98 20.25 -17.70 -11.26
CA LYS A 98 20.32 -18.96 -12.01
C LYS A 98 20.83 -20.11 -11.14
N VAL A 99 21.94 -19.91 -10.43
CA VAL A 99 22.59 -20.94 -9.60
C VAL A 99 21.75 -21.30 -8.37
N PHE A 100 21.04 -20.33 -7.77
CA PHE A 100 20.13 -20.57 -6.65
C PHE A 100 18.71 -20.92 -7.09
N GLY A 101 18.26 -20.44 -8.25
CA GLY A 101 16.96 -20.84 -8.82
C GLY A 101 16.94 -22.32 -9.19
N ASP A 102 18.01 -22.81 -9.83
CA ASP A 102 18.13 -24.22 -10.23
C ASP A 102 18.31 -25.13 -9.00
N LYS A 103 19.00 -24.69 -7.94
CA LYS A 103 19.15 -25.46 -6.68
C LYS A 103 17.88 -25.55 -5.84
N ILE A 104 16.99 -24.56 -5.91
CA ILE A 104 15.70 -24.62 -5.21
C ILE A 104 14.76 -25.57 -5.97
N MET A 105 14.75 -25.53 -7.31
CA MET A 105 13.97 -26.50 -8.09
C MET A 105 14.49 -27.93 -7.94
N GLU A 106 15.82 -28.14 -7.94
CA GLU A 106 16.42 -29.47 -7.77
C GLU A 106 16.24 -30.02 -6.34
N ALA A 107 16.13 -29.14 -5.33
CA ALA A 107 15.78 -29.53 -3.96
C ALA A 107 14.27 -29.84 -3.79
N GLU A 108 13.39 -29.11 -4.48
CA GLU A 108 11.94 -29.37 -4.48
C GLU A 108 11.58 -30.67 -5.24
N ASP A 109 12.30 -31.00 -6.32
CA ASP A 109 12.13 -32.26 -7.06
C ASP A 109 12.69 -33.49 -6.32
N ALA A 110 13.64 -33.29 -5.40
CA ALA A 110 14.22 -34.35 -4.56
C ALA A 110 13.35 -34.69 -3.32
N GLU A 111 12.62 -33.73 -2.76
CA GLU A 111 11.70 -33.98 -1.63
C GLU A 111 10.38 -34.64 -2.07
N THR A 112 9.93 -34.42 -3.31
CA THR A 112 8.68 -35.04 -3.83
C THR A 112 8.81 -36.54 -4.15
N ASN A 113 10.03 -37.05 -4.39
CA ASN A 113 10.26 -38.47 -4.69
C ASN A 113 10.46 -39.37 -3.44
N LEU A 114 10.53 -38.81 -2.24
CA LEU A 114 10.75 -39.57 -1.01
C LEU A 114 9.46 -40.05 -0.32
N ASP A 115 8.29 -39.58 -0.77
CA ASP A 115 6.99 -39.94 -0.16
C ASP A 115 6.30 -41.14 -0.84
N GLU A 116 6.70 -41.53 -2.05
CA GLU A 116 6.08 -42.67 -2.77
C GLU A 116 6.65 -44.04 -2.38
N THR A 117 7.78 -44.14 -1.69
CA THR A 117 8.38 -45.44 -1.31
C THR A 117 8.01 -45.95 0.08
N LYS A 118 7.08 -45.29 0.81
CA LYS A 118 6.61 -45.73 2.14
C LYS A 118 5.19 -46.30 2.17
N SER A 119 4.54 -46.47 1.02
CA SER A 119 3.24 -47.15 0.92
C SER A 119 3.36 -48.49 0.21
N PHE A 120 4.10 -49.43 0.82
CA PHE A 120 3.89 -50.88 0.70
C PHE A 120 4.38 -51.56 1.97
#